data_AF-A0A843GHZ8-F1
#
_entry.id   AF-A0A843GHZ8-F1
#
_cell.length_a   1.000
_cell.length_b   1.000
_cell.length_c   1.000
_cell.angle_alpha   90.00
_cell.angle_beta   90.00
_cell.angle_gamma   90.00
#
_symmetry.space_group_name_H-M   'P 1'
#
loop_
_entity.id
_entity.type
_entity.pdbx_description
1 polymer ?
#
loop_
_entity_poly.entity_id
_entity_poly.type
_entity_poly.pdbx_seq_one_letter_code
_entity_poly.pdbx_strand_id
1 'polypeptide(L)'
;MSRSYKKHTYCTDYTRKTTAWQKRQANKAARRYTEDLPKGNHYQKIYNPWFIHDWKSYESERYAKRWWKEALSSPHLAHHYKKYSEQEYIDKVWKKYYKRK
;
A
#
# COMPACT_ATOMS: atom_id res chain seq x y z
N MET A 1 -9.74 -18.10 11.84
CA MET A 1 -8.55 -18.18 10.96
C MET A 1 -7.64 -16.99 11.20
N SER A 2 -6.47 -17.18 11.82
CA SER A 2 -5.46 -16.12 11.95
C SER A 2 -4.79 -15.92 10.58
N ARG A 3 -4.66 -14.67 10.13
CA ARG A 3 -3.93 -14.35 8.90
C ARG A 3 -2.44 -14.34 9.23
N SER A 4 -1.61 -14.93 8.37
CA SER A 4 -0.16 -14.87 8.51
C SER A 4 0.33 -13.42 8.43
N TYR A 5 1.24 -13.04 9.34
CA TYR A 5 1.87 -11.72 9.33
C TYR A 5 2.71 -11.55 8.06
N LYS A 6 2.67 -10.37 7.44
CA LYS A 6 3.43 -10.10 6.21
C LYS A 6 4.93 -10.06 6.52
N LYS A 7 5.75 -10.80 5.75
CA LYS A 7 7.22 -10.65 5.75
C LYS A 7 7.67 -9.28 5.23
N HIS A 8 6.84 -8.63 4.40
CA HIS A 8 6.88 -7.25 3.85
C HIS A 8 6.28 -6.11 4.69
N THR A 9 6.98 -5.04 5.10
CA THR A 9 6.33 -3.83 5.67
C THR A 9 5.69 -2.95 4.59
N TYR A 10 5.91 -3.27 3.32
CA TYR A 10 5.28 -2.52 2.25
C TYR A 10 3.83 -2.95 2.04
N CYS A 11 2.94 -1.97 2.03
CA CYS A 11 1.60 -2.14 1.47
C CYS A 11 1.65 -1.79 -0.02
N THR A 12 1.05 -2.66 -0.83
CA THR A 12 0.71 -2.37 -2.21
C THR A 12 -0.80 -2.46 -2.34
N ASP A 13 -1.39 -1.56 -3.10
CA ASP A 13 -2.83 -1.59 -3.40
C ASP A 13 -3.13 -2.56 -4.56
N TYR A 14 -2.56 -3.76 -4.47
CA TYR A 14 -2.76 -4.83 -5.44
C TYR A 14 -4.16 -5.42 -5.26
N THR A 15 -5.15 -4.80 -5.90
CA THR A 15 -6.44 -5.44 -6.14
C THR A 15 -6.31 -6.36 -7.37
N ARG A 16 -6.74 -7.63 -7.23
CA ARG A 16 -6.56 -8.68 -8.27
C ARG A 16 -7.17 -8.33 -9.64
N LYS A 17 -8.14 -7.40 -9.69
CA LYS A 17 -8.92 -7.09 -10.90
C LYS A 17 -8.35 -5.93 -11.73
N THR A 18 -7.76 -4.92 -11.11
CA THR A 18 -7.22 -3.72 -11.80
C THR A 18 -5.79 -3.94 -12.32
N THR A 19 -5.03 -4.82 -11.67
CA THR A 19 -3.59 -4.98 -11.91
C THR A 19 -3.23 -5.67 -13.24
N ALA A 20 -4.10 -6.50 -13.83
CA ALA A 20 -3.77 -7.20 -15.08
C ALA A 20 -3.70 -6.26 -16.29
N TRP A 21 -4.70 -5.37 -16.45
CA TRP A 21 -4.74 -4.42 -17.56
C TRP A 21 -3.62 -3.39 -17.45
N GLN A 22 -3.37 -2.90 -16.24
CA GLN A 22 -2.32 -1.92 -15.98
C GLN A 22 -0.93 -2.51 -16.26
N LYS A 23 -0.67 -3.77 -15.86
CA LYS A 23 0.56 -4.49 -16.23
C LYS A 23 0.73 -4.63 -17.74
N ARG A 24 -0.36 -4.83 -18.50
CA ARG A 24 -0.29 -4.85 -19.96
C ARG A 24 0.14 -3.50 -20.52
N GLN A 25 -0.36 -2.39 -19.97
CA GLN A 25 0.06 -1.05 -20.38
C GLN A 25 1.55 -0.80 -20.07
N ALA A 26 2.01 -1.16 -18.87
CA ALA A 26 3.43 -1.06 -18.52
C ALA A 26 4.33 -1.88 -19.44
N ASN A 27 3.94 -3.14 -19.73
CA ASN A 27 4.67 -3.99 -20.68
C ASN A 27 4.68 -3.41 -22.10
N LYS A 28 3.57 -2.78 -22.54
CA LYS A 28 3.50 -2.13 -23.84
C LYS A 28 4.42 -0.90 -23.91
N ALA A 29 4.50 -0.12 -22.84
CA ALA A 29 5.41 1.01 -22.72
C ALA A 29 6.87 0.55 -22.75
N ALA A 30 7.22 -0.47 -21.96
CA ALA A 30 8.57 -1.04 -21.93
C ALA A 30 9.02 -1.60 -23.30
N ARG A 31 8.11 -2.24 -24.06
CA ARG A 31 8.40 -2.74 -25.42
C ARG A 31 8.59 -1.65 -26.47
N ARG A 32 7.97 -0.47 -26.27
CA ARG A 32 8.07 0.67 -27.18
C ARG A 32 9.25 1.58 -26.86
N TYR A 33 9.88 1.38 -25.70
CA TYR A 33 11.05 2.13 -25.31
C TYR A 33 12.23 1.72 -26.17
N THR A 34 12.86 2.70 -26.79
CA THR A 34 13.89 2.49 -27.83
C THR A 34 15.30 2.43 -27.27
N GLU A 35 15.51 2.88 -26.04
CA GLU A 35 16.82 2.81 -25.37
C GLU A 35 16.96 1.51 -24.57
N ASP A 36 18.20 1.13 -24.28
CA ASP A 36 18.49 -0.07 -23.51
C ASP A 36 17.99 0.05 -22.07
N LEU A 37 17.08 -0.86 -21.69
CA LEU A 37 16.60 -0.98 -20.33
C LEU A 37 17.41 -2.04 -19.58
N PRO A 38 18.06 -1.66 -18.47
CA PRO A 38 18.66 -2.65 -17.58
C PRO A 38 17.59 -3.62 -17.07
N LYS A 39 17.96 -4.89 -16.84
CA LYS A 39 17.02 -5.92 -16.40
C LYS A 39 16.33 -5.55 -15.07
N GLY A 40 15.09 -5.99 -14.89
CA GLY A 40 14.34 -5.88 -13.63
C GLY A 40 13.41 -4.66 -13.55
N ASN A 41 13.43 -3.94 -12.42
CA ASN A 41 12.46 -2.88 -12.09
C ASN A 41 12.67 -1.54 -12.83
N HIS A 42 13.51 -1.51 -13.86
CA HIS A 42 13.82 -0.27 -14.60
C HIS A 42 12.65 0.26 -15.42
N TYR A 43 11.65 -0.58 -15.70
CA TYR A 43 10.40 -0.16 -16.34
C TYR A 43 9.69 0.96 -15.55
N GLN A 44 9.96 1.09 -14.24
CA GLN A 44 9.43 2.18 -13.40
C GLN A 44 9.92 3.57 -13.82
N LYS A 45 11.03 3.67 -14.57
CA LYS A 45 11.54 4.94 -15.13
C LYS A 45 10.71 5.42 -16.33
N ILE A 46 10.05 4.50 -17.03
CA ILE A 46 9.31 4.77 -18.27
C ILE A 46 7.82 4.79 -18.01
N TYR A 47 7.38 3.95 -17.08
CA TYR A 47 5.99 3.80 -16.73
C TYR A 47 5.81 4.06 -15.25
N ASN A 48 5.05 5.10 -14.94
CA ASN A 48 4.84 5.51 -13.57
C ASN A 48 4.21 4.35 -12.75
N PRO A 49 4.87 3.88 -11.67
CA PRO A 49 4.42 2.74 -10.87
C PRO A 49 3.08 2.99 -10.16
N TRP A 50 2.66 4.26 -9.99
CA TRP A 50 1.34 4.62 -9.50
C TRP A 50 0.22 4.06 -10.38
N PHE A 51 0.41 4.03 -11.71
CA PHE A 51 -0.61 3.53 -12.64
C PHE A 51 -0.78 2.02 -12.63
N ILE A 52 0.21 1.26 -12.15
CA ILE A 52 0.13 -0.21 -12.02
C ILE A 52 0.01 -0.68 -10.58
N HIS A 53 -0.18 0.24 -9.63
CA HIS A 53 -0.26 -0.07 -8.21
C HIS A 53 0.98 -0.84 -7.70
N ASP A 54 2.14 -0.61 -8.32
CA ASP A 54 3.45 -1.19 -7.92
C ASP A 54 4.25 -0.24 -7.03
N TRP A 55 3.54 0.66 -6.34
CA TRP A 55 4.11 1.49 -5.29
C TRP A 55 4.15 0.71 -3.97
N LYS A 56 5.13 1.04 -3.15
CA LYS A 56 5.35 0.46 -1.83
C LYS A 56 5.21 1.56 -0.80
N SER A 57 4.21 1.52 0.07
CA SER A 57 4.13 2.44 1.21
C SER A 57 4.62 1.77 2.49
N TYR A 58 5.36 2.54 3.29
CA TYR A 58 5.72 2.17 4.65
C TYR A 58 5.00 3.11 5.60
N GLU A 59 4.14 2.56 6.44
CA GLU A 59 3.43 3.35 7.45
C GLU A 59 4.09 3.09 8.80
N SER A 60 4.51 4.14 9.51
CA SER A 60 5.08 4.00 10.84
C SER A 60 3.99 3.98 11.92
N GLU A 61 4.28 3.38 13.08
CA GLU A 61 3.32 3.35 14.20
C GLU A 61 2.95 4.78 14.64
N ARG A 62 3.94 5.69 14.65
CA ARG A 62 3.75 7.11 14.97
C ARG A 62 2.79 7.79 13.99
N TYR A 63 2.96 7.52 12.69
CA TYR A 63 2.06 8.06 11.67
C TYR A 63 0.64 7.52 11.86
N ALA A 64 0.48 6.22 12.11
CA ALA A 64 -0.82 5.60 12.30
C ALA A 64 -1.57 6.12 13.53
N LYS A 65 -0.86 6.38 14.64
CA LYS A 65 -1.43 7.04 15.84
C LYS A 65 -1.93 8.44 15.51
N ARG A 66 -1.12 9.23 14.81
CA ARG A 66 -1.50 10.59 14.38
C ARG A 66 -2.72 10.55 13.46
N TRP A 67 -2.68 9.70 12.43
CA TRP A 67 -3.77 9.54 11.49
C TRP A 67 -5.07 9.10 12.17
N TRP A 68 -5.00 8.19 13.15
CA TRP A 68 -6.18 7.77 13.91
C TRP A 68 -6.79 8.92 14.71
N LYS A 69 -5.97 9.79 15.32
CA LYS A 69 -6.45 11.01 16.01
C LYS A 69 -7.12 11.99 15.04
N GLU A 70 -6.51 12.19 13.87
CA GLU A 70 -7.09 13.00 12.79
C GLU A 70 -8.41 12.41 12.29
N ALA A 71 -8.49 11.09 12.11
CA ALA A 71 -9.67 10.38 11.67
C ALA A 71 -10.83 10.47 12.68
N LEU A 72 -10.54 10.50 13.99
CA LEU A 72 -11.55 10.76 15.02
C LEU A 72 -12.11 12.19 14.98
N SER A 73 -11.32 13.15 14.48
CA SER A 73 -11.73 14.54 14.34
C SER A 73 -12.60 14.75 13.08
N SER A 74 -12.56 13.82 12.12
CA SER A 74 -13.38 13.86 10.91
C SER A 74 -14.73 13.16 11.13
N PRO A 75 -15.88 13.84 10.97
CA PRO A 75 -17.21 13.25 11.18
C PRO A 75 -17.46 11.98 10.36
N HIS A 76 -16.92 11.92 9.13
CA HIS A 76 -17.11 10.80 8.22
C HIS A 76 -16.31 9.55 8.59
N LEU A 77 -15.19 9.71 9.29
CA LEU A 77 -14.30 8.61 9.68
C LEU A 77 -14.47 8.22 11.14
N ALA A 78 -14.87 9.15 12.00
CA ALA A 78 -15.00 8.95 13.44
C ALA A 78 -15.84 7.71 13.78
N HIS A 79 -16.98 7.49 13.10
CA HIS A 79 -17.83 6.32 13.36
C HIS A 79 -17.10 4.98 13.19
N HIS A 80 -16.16 4.88 12.24
CA HIS A 80 -15.41 3.65 12.00
C HIS A 80 -14.33 3.38 13.06
N TYR A 81 -13.75 4.42 13.65
CA TYR A 81 -12.56 4.31 14.51
C TYR A 81 -12.81 4.58 16.00
N LYS A 82 -13.95 5.21 16.36
CA LYS A 82 -14.34 5.54 17.74
C LYS A 82 -14.58 4.31 18.64
N LYS A 83 -14.77 3.14 18.03
CA LYS A 83 -14.96 1.85 18.73
C LYS A 83 -13.66 1.21 19.24
N TYR A 84 -12.51 1.78 18.91
CA TYR A 84 -11.21 1.30 19.37
C TYR A 84 -10.56 2.36 20.25
N SER A 85 -9.89 1.96 21.32
CA SER A 85 -8.87 2.83 21.93
C SER A 85 -7.66 2.98 21.00
N GLU A 86 -6.80 3.98 21.24
CA GLU A 86 -5.57 4.20 20.44
C GLU A 86 -4.72 2.92 20.38
N GLN A 87 -4.54 2.27 21.54
CA GLN A 87 -3.75 1.05 21.66
C GLN A 87 -4.40 -0.13 20.94
N GLU A 88 -5.73 -0.28 21.04
CA GLU A 88 -6.46 -1.33 20.33
C GLU A 88 -6.46 -1.13 18.82
N TYR A 89 -6.53 0.12 18.34
CA TYR A 89 -6.41 0.42 16.91
C TYR A 89 -5.04 -0.02 16.41
N ILE A 90 -3.98 0.34 17.15
CA ILE A 90 -2.63 -0.11 16.80
C ILE A 90 -2.56 -1.63 16.83
N ASP A 91 -3.07 -2.30 17.86
CA ASP A 91 -2.91 -3.75 18.00
C ASP A 91 -3.75 -4.59 17.03
N LYS A 92 -5.01 -4.20 16.80
CA LYS A 92 -5.97 -4.98 15.99
C LYS A 92 -5.97 -4.56 14.52
N VAL A 93 -5.69 -3.29 14.23
CA VAL A 93 -5.75 -2.73 12.87
C VAL A 93 -4.33 -2.52 12.35
N TRP A 94 -3.57 -1.58 12.90
CA TRP A 94 -2.29 -1.21 12.30
C TRP A 94 -1.28 -2.37 12.31
N LYS A 95 -1.09 -3.04 13.46
CA LYS A 95 -0.15 -4.17 13.60
C LYS A 95 -0.51 -5.32 12.67
N LYS A 96 -1.81 -5.55 12.44
CA LYS A 96 -2.31 -6.59 11.53
C LYS A 96 -1.89 -6.35 10.07
N TYR A 97 -1.82 -5.10 9.64
CA TYR A 97 -1.49 -4.74 8.24
C TYR A 97 -0.02 -4.33 8.06
N TYR A 98 0.64 -3.82 9.11
CA TYR A 98 1.91 -3.10 9.00
C TYR A 98 3.02 -3.55 9.99
N LYS A 99 2.72 -4.18 11.14
CA LYS A 99 3.75 -4.64 12.09
C LYS A 99 4.24 -6.05 11.75
N ARG A 100 5.55 -6.25 11.85
CA ARG A 100 6.24 -7.55 11.65
C ARG A 100 6.59 -8.23 12.98
N LYS A 101 6.84 -9.54 12.92
CA LYS A 101 7.64 -10.30 13.90
C LYS A 101 9.12 -10.15 13.56
#